data_AF-A0A9P4HH60-F1
#
_entry.id   AF-A0A9P4HH60-F1
#
_cell.length_a   1.000
_cell.length_b   1.000
_cell.length_c   1.000
_cell.angle_alpha   90.00
_cell.angle_beta   90.00
_cell.angle_gamma   90.00
#
_symmetry.space_group_name_H-M   'P 1'
#
loop_
_entity.id
_entity.type
_entity.pdbx_description
1 polymer ?
#
loop_
_entity_poly.entity_id
_entity_poly.type
_entity_poly.pdbx_seq_one_letter_code
_entity_poly.pdbx_strand_id
1 'polypeptide(L)'
;MKRARGDCDGEPPAKLRRVARKDRLSKLSDELLVRILSFVPVSSLLVCERLSKKLSRLAVDSELWKAAYYRRFVLPRASRIPGIKDTGSTSQLHYASRLSRWLDDGNLVKDGVKTHWRQQYRLRHNWSQGQCAISEIVVADRCPDPPLLVMMSSSTVFAADCVNGLRAWSSKNERELLATTSLATTDKDDQRLPISMAVDTSETTEPYEMITVGFTDGSFSIYGLRRAFQRFEIMFDHPASTNGAISALAYASPYLLTMTEDHLLSVYVFEQSPDDSFALEPPQLLYSLRSHSAWPPVSLSLRTTTTSMTAAIAYSLLTYLSGWTVGVQELRLSHKGELLESRLATAADEHSFTLSAHRFASSPSTRTSSPFPGIDREASLSGSPSPSKPTSMSYSHPYLLVAHPDNTLSLYLVKSTSSALSISSGNRLWGHTSAISGAHVGMRGKAVSVSRVGDELRVWDLEGGIASSVNRRRSRNGDMSVRVQPSKAVDGLGEPEDSPQHPSGLRFALEQGLDDSAVSRGWVGFDEQNVIVLRQKSEGTQALVVYDFT
;
A
#
# COMPACT_ATOMS: atom_id res chain seq x y z
N MET A 1 11.87 -82.54 24.82
CA MET A 1 10.65 -82.75 24.01
C MET A 1 10.89 -82.20 22.61
N LYS A 2 10.58 -83.00 21.60
CA LYS A 2 10.87 -82.83 20.17
C LYS A 2 9.64 -82.26 19.46
N ARG A 3 9.75 -81.12 18.74
CA ARG A 3 8.84 -80.69 17.64
C ARG A 3 9.68 -79.81 16.69
N ALA A 4 10.20 -80.39 15.61
CA ALA A 4 9.59 -80.53 14.28
C ALA A 4 9.73 -79.25 13.43
N ARG A 5 10.79 -79.21 12.60
CA ARG A 5 10.90 -78.31 11.44
C ARG A 5 9.94 -78.84 10.38
N GLY A 6 8.94 -78.05 10.02
CA GLY A 6 8.21 -78.21 8.78
C GLY A 6 8.95 -77.43 7.69
N ASP A 7 9.38 -78.14 6.65
CA ASP A 7 9.81 -77.55 5.40
C ASP A 7 8.62 -76.79 4.79
N CYS A 8 8.78 -75.47 4.65
CA CYS A 8 7.97 -74.68 3.74
C CYS A 8 8.91 -74.17 2.65
N ASP A 9 8.91 -74.90 1.53
CA ASP A 9 9.39 -74.43 0.24
C ASP A 9 8.57 -73.19 -0.16
N GLY A 10 9.14 -72.01 0.11
CA GLY A 10 8.66 -70.73 -0.39
C GLY A 10 9.81 -70.04 -1.09
N GLU A 11 9.75 -69.98 -2.42
CA GLU A 11 10.69 -69.19 -3.23
C GLU A 11 10.82 -67.77 -2.64
N PRO A 12 12.04 -67.21 -2.53
CA PRO A 12 12.20 -65.84 -2.06
C PRO A 12 11.46 -64.91 -3.04
N PRO A 13 10.65 -63.95 -2.57
CA PRO A 13 9.93 -63.05 -3.45
C PRO A 13 10.94 -62.36 -4.36
N ALA A 14 10.72 -62.52 -5.67
CA ALA A 14 11.57 -61.97 -6.71
C ALA A 14 11.90 -60.52 -6.36
N LYS A 15 13.18 -60.25 -6.08
CA LYS A 15 13.69 -58.91 -5.83
C LYS A 15 13.16 -58.02 -6.94
N LEU A 16 12.24 -57.10 -6.60
CA LEU A 16 11.75 -56.06 -7.49
C LEU A 16 12.96 -55.49 -8.24
N ARG A 17 13.04 -55.82 -9.53
CA ARG A 17 14.15 -55.45 -10.40
C ARG A 17 14.21 -53.94 -10.35
N ARG A 18 15.14 -53.37 -9.56
CA ARG A 18 15.42 -51.93 -9.60
C ARG A 18 15.85 -51.66 -11.03
N VAL A 19 14.91 -51.16 -11.84
CA VAL A 19 15.23 -50.64 -13.17
C VAL A 19 16.32 -49.62 -12.92
N ALA A 20 17.54 -49.93 -13.37
CA ALA A 20 18.65 -49.00 -13.32
C ALA A 20 18.20 -47.80 -14.17
N ARG A 21 17.62 -46.79 -13.52
CA ARG A 21 17.20 -45.55 -14.14
C ARG A 21 18.47 -44.91 -14.67
N LYS A 22 18.76 -45.16 -15.95
CA LYS A 22 19.84 -44.52 -16.67
C LYS A 22 19.59 -43.04 -16.57
N ASP A 23 20.43 -42.34 -15.81
CA ASP A 23 20.36 -40.89 -15.70
C ASP A 23 20.72 -40.30 -17.07
N ARG A 24 19.68 -39.86 -17.79
CA ARG A 24 19.80 -39.19 -19.09
C ARG A 24 19.95 -37.68 -18.94
N LEU A 25 19.66 -37.14 -17.76
CA LEU A 25 19.67 -35.70 -17.50
C LEU A 25 21.10 -35.23 -17.19
N SER A 26 21.88 -35.99 -16.42
CA SER A 26 23.27 -35.61 -16.12
C SER A 26 24.18 -35.50 -17.34
N LYS A 27 23.88 -36.25 -18.42
CA LYS A 27 24.64 -36.27 -19.68
C LYS A 27 24.39 -35.07 -20.59
N LEU A 28 23.33 -34.30 -20.33
CA LEU A 28 23.00 -33.12 -21.14
C LEU A 28 23.91 -31.94 -20.78
N SER A 29 24.13 -31.07 -21.76
CA SER A 29 24.78 -29.78 -21.52
C SER A 29 23.95 -28.91 -20.60
N ASP A 30 24.61 -27.98 -19.91
CA ASP A 30 23.99 -27.12 -18.93
C ASP A 30 22.93 -26.20 -19.59
N GLU A 31 23.20 -25.71 -20.80
CA GLU A 31 22.24 -24.92 -21.59
C GLU A 31 20.95 -25.68 -21.93
N LEU A 32 21.08 -26.95 -22.32
CA LEU A 32 19.91 -27.78 -22.62
C LEU A 32 19.11 -28.07 -21.34
N LEU A 33 19.80 -28.27 -20.21
CA LEU A 33 19.14 -28.46 -18.92
C LEU A 33 18.40 -27.21 -18.46
N VAL A 34 19.01 -26.02 -18.57
CA VAL A 34 18.35 -24.74 -18.28
C VAL A 34 17.14 -24.56 -19.21
N ARG A 35 17.28 -24.86 -20.50
CA ARG A 35 16.14 -24.78 -21.43
C ARG A 35 15.02 -25.73 -21.05
N ILE A 36 15.31 -26.97 -20.66
CA ILE A 36 14.31 -27.93 -20.17
C ILE A 36 13.65 -27.40 -18.89
N LEU A 37 14.43 -26.92 -17.91
CA LEU A 37 13.94 -26.39 -16.65
C LEU A 37 13.06 -25.14 -16.83
N SER A 38 13.30 -24.34 -17.88
CA SER A 38 12.46 -23.16 -18.19
C SER A 38 11.00 -23.50 -18.51
N PHE A 39 10.71 -24.74 -18.92
CA PHE A 39 9.34 -25.21 -19.18
C PHE A 39 8.66 -25.86 -17.97
N VAL A 40 9.41 -26.12 -16.89
CA VAL A 40 8.94 -26.86 -15.72
C VAL A 40 8.22 -25.92 -14.74
N PRO A 41 7.11 -26.36 -14.09
CA PRO A 41 6.46 -25.59 -13.03
C PRO A 41 7.38 -25.35 -11.83
N VAL A 42 7.17 -24.23 -11.12
CA VAL A 42 8.02 -23.83 -9.99
C VAL A 42 8.05 -24.87 -8.86
N SER A 43 6.94 -25.55 -8.58
CA SER A 43 6.89 -26.63 -7.58
C SER A 43 7.86 -27.77 -7.92
N SER A 44 7.91 -28.19 -9.19
CA SER A 44 8.83 -29.21 -9.67
C SER A 44 10.28 -28.70 -9.72
N LEU A 45 10.50 -27.41 -9.98
CA LEU A 45 11.83 -26.80 -9.94
C LEU A 45 12.43 -26.83 -8.52
N LEU A 46 11.61 -26.57 -7.49
CA LEU A 46 12.01 -26.69 -6.08
C LEU A 46 12.33 -28.15 -5.70
N VAL A 47 11.64 -29.12 -6.28
CA VAL A 47 11.98 -30.55 -6.10
C VAL A 47 13.31 -30.87 -6.78
N CYS A 48 13.54 -30.36 -8.00
CA CYS A 48 14.79 -30.56 -8.74
C CYS A 48 16.02 -30.03 -8.00
N GLU A 49 15.87 -28.97 -7.20
CA GLU A 49 16.93 -28.43 -6.34
C GLU A 49 17.44 -29.49 -5.33
N ARG A 50 16.57 -30.39 -4.87
CA ARG A 50 16.90 -31.43 -3.88
C ARG A 50 17.44 -32.73 -4.50
N LEU A 51 17.38 -32.89 -5.82
CA LEU A 51 17.71 -34.16 -6.49
C LEU A 51 19.22 -34.36 -6.73
N SER A 52 19.95 -33.30 -7.04
CA SER A 52 21.37 -33.39 -7.40
C SER A 52 22.08 -32.05 -7.23
N LYS A 53 23.38 -32.05 -6.92
CA LYS A 53 24.20 -30.83 -6.86
C LYS A 53 24.23 -30.06 -8.19
N LYS A 54 24.19 -30.77 -9.32
CA LYS A 54 24.15 -30.13 -10.66
C LYS A 54 22.82 -29.42 -10.89
N LEU A 55 21.71 -30.09 -10.59
CA LEU A 55 20.37 -29.50 -10.72
C LEU A 55 20.11 -28.39 -9.69
N SER A 56 20.65 -28.51 -8.47
CA SER A 56 20.62 -27.45 -7.46
C SER A 56 21.26 -26.16 -7.98
N ARG A 57 22.46 -26.26 -8.57
CA ARG A 57 23.15 -25.10 -9.15
C ARG A 57 22.36 -24.45 -10.28
N LEU A 58 21.83 -25.27 -11.20
CA LEU A 58 21.08 -24.77 -12.36
C LEU A 58 19.70 -24.24 -11.98
N ALA A 59 19.01 -24.82 -11.00
CA ALA A 59 17.69 -24.37 -10.55
C ALA A 59 17.73 -22.99 -9.86
N VAL A 60 18.89 -22.55 -9.39
CA VAL A 60 19.08 -21.22 -8.77
C VAL A 60 19.39 -20.12 -9.81
N ASP A 61 19.55 -20.48 -11.09
CA ASP A 61 19.85 -19.53 -12.16
C ASP A 61 18.82 -18.39 -12.25
N SER A 62 19.32 -17.15 -12.25
CA SER A 62 18.52 -15.93 -12.34
C SER A 62 17.62 -15.89 -13.58
N GLU A 63 18.06 -16.43 -14.71
CA GLU A 63 17.30 -16.36 -15.96
C GLU A 63 16.07 -17.29 -15.95
N LEU A 64 16.15 -18.42 -15.25
CA LEU A 64 15.00 -19.30 -15.03
C LEU A 64 13.92 -18.61 -14.19
N TRP A 65 14.32 -17.99 -13.09
CA TRP A 65 13.39 -17.28 -12.20
C TRP A 65 12.81 -16.03 -12.86
N LYS A 66 13.60 -15.33 -13.67
CA LYS A 66 13.11 -14.24 -14.52
C LYS A 66 12.06 -14.74 -15.50
N ALA A 67 12.34 -15.80 -16.25
CA ALA A 67 11.37 -16.37 -17.19
C ALA A 67 10.08 -16.83 -16.48
N ALA A 68 10.19 -17.48 -15.32
CA ALA A 68 9.05 -17.89 -14.51
C ALA A 68 8.23 -16.68 -13.99
N TYR A 69 8.91 -15.62 -13.54
CA TYR A 69 8.31 -14.37 -13.09
C TYR A 69 7.51 -13.71 -14.23
N TYR A 70 8.15 -13.52 -15.38
CA TYR A 70 7.51 -12.89 -16.55
C TYR A 70 6.31 -13.72 -17.03
N ARG A 71 6.44 -15.04 -17.09
CA ARG A 71 5.35 -15.94 -17.50
C ARG A 71 4.16 -15.88 -16.56
N ARG A 72 4.39 -15.82 -15.25
CA ARG A 72 3.30 -15.88 -14.26
C ARG A 72 2.65 -14.53 -14.00
N PHE A 73 3.45 -13.46 -13.90
CA PHE A 73 2.97 -12.17 -13.40
C PHE A 73 2.89 -11.10 -14.50
N VAL A 74 3.82 -11.07 -15.45
CA VAL A 74 3.92 -10.00 -16.46
C VAL A 74 3.06 -10.31 -17.71
N LEU A 75 3.22 -11.49 -18.30
CA LEU A 75 2.55 -11.90 -19.54
C LEU A 75 1.01 -11.84 -19.47
N PRO A 76 0.35 -12.33 -18.40
CA PRO A 76 -1.08 -12.19 -18.24
C PRO A 76 -1.56 -10.74 -18.12
N ARG A 77 -0.69 -9.81 -17.71
CA ARG A 77 -0.99 -8.38 -17.60
C ARG A 77 -0.75 -7.66 -18.92
N ALA A 78 0.39 -7.89 -19.56
CA ALA A 78 0.75 -7.30 -20.86
C ALA A 78 -0.26 -7.66 -21.97
N SER A 79 -0.76 -8.90 -21.97
CA SER A 79 -1.79 -9.35 -22.93
C SER A 79 -3.17 -8.70 -22.75
N ARG A 80 -3.40 -7.96 -21.64
CA ARG A 80 -4.66 -7.23 -21.37
C ARG A 80 -4.65 -5.80 -21.89
N ILE A 81 -3.48 -5.27 -22.29
CA ILE A 81 -3.35 -3.92 -22.82
C ILE A 81 -3.76 -3.93 -24.30
N PRO A 82 -4.77 -3.13 -24.72
CA PRO A 82 -5.14 -2.98 -26.12
C PRO A 82 -3.94 -2.48 -26.95
N GLY A 83 -3.61 -3.15 -28.07
CA GLY A 83 -2.49 -2.81 -28.97
C GLY A 83 -1.26 -3.73 -28.90
N ILE A 84 -1.14 -4.59 -27.88
CA ILE A 84 -0.04 -5.60 -27.80
C ILE A 84 -0.37 -6.90 -28.54
N LYS A 85 -1.63 -7.12 -28.93
CA LYS A 85 -2.06 -8.31 -29.68
C LYS A 85 -1.62 -8.32 -31.15
N ASP A 86 -1.29 -7.17 -31.73
CA ASP A 86 -1.10 -7.05 -33.19
C ASP A 86 0.35 -7.24 -33.64
N THR A 87 1.31 -7.34 -32.71
CA THR A 87 2.66 -7.77 -33.05
C THR A 87 2.71 -9.30 -32.96
N GLY A 88 2.63 -9.97 -34.11
CA GLY A 88 2.68 -11.44 -34.27
C GLY A 88 4.00 -12.11 -33.83
N SER A 89 4.62 -11.63 -32.76
CA SER A 89 5.90 -12.10 -32.23
C SER A 89 5.75 -12.46 -30.76
N THR A 90 5.19 -13.65 -30.50
CA THR A 90 5.20 -14.27 -29.17
C THR A 90 6.63 -14.45 -28.64
N SER A 91 7.64 -14.50 -29.52
CA SER A 91 9.06 -14.61 -29.16
C SER A 91 9.68 -13.31 -28.62
N GLN A 92 9.22 -12.13 -29.07
CA GLN A 92 9.70 -10.83 -28.56
C GLN A 92 9.14 -10.45 -27.18
N LEU A 93 8.07 -11.12 -26.74
CA LEU A 93 7.47 -10.93 -25.41
C LEU A 93 8.23 -11.66 -24.29
N HIS A 94 9.17 -12.55 -24.63
CA HIS A 94 9.89 -13.35 -23.65
C HIS A 94 11.05 -12.61 -22.96
N TYR A 95 11.46 -11.44 -23.45
CA TYR A 95 12.71 -10.81 -22.98
C TYR A 95 12.82 -9.31 -23.28
N ALA A 96 11.74 -8.53 -23.16
CA ALA A 96 11.81 -7.09 -23.40
C ALA A 96 11.82 -6.32 -22.07
N SER A 97 12.97 -5.76 -21.69
CA SER A 97 13.11 -4.71 -20.66
C SER A 97 12.24 -3.48 -20.95
N ARG A 98 11.78 -3.33 -22.20
CA ARG A 98 10.80 -2.29 -22.57
C ARG A 98 9.43 -2.52 -21.93
N LEU A 99 9.03 -3.77 -21.65
CA LEU A 99 7.73 -4.07 -21.03
C LEU A 99 7.71 -3.80 -19.51
N SER A 100 8.83 -3.96 -18.82
CA SER A 100 8.92 -3.59 -17.39
C SER A 100 8.75 -2.08 -17.18
N ARG A 101 9.18 -1.26 -18.14
CA ARG A 101 8.96 0.20 -18.15
C ARG A 101 7.47 0.58 -18.31
N TRP A 102 6.64 -0.30 -18.88
CA TRP A 102 5.20 -0.08 -19.07
C TRP A 102 4.34 -0.56 -17.89
N LEU A 103 4.88 -1.42 -17.02
CA LEU A 103 4.15 -2.03 -15.90
C LEU A 103 4.53 -1.44 -14.54
N ASP A 104 5.17 -0.27 -14.52
CA ASP A 104 5.68 0.38 -13.30
C ASP A 104 6.68 -0.49 -12.51
N ASP A 105 7.16 -1.57 -13.15
CA ASP A 105 8.19 -2.50 -12.70
C ASP A 105 9.60 -1.97 -13.04
N GLY A 106 9.73 -0.67 -13.32
CA GLY A 106 11.00 0.00 -13.65
C GLY A 106 12.04 -0.15 -12.53
N ASN A 107 11.58 -0.32 -11.29
CA ASN A 107 12.43 -0.55 -10.12
C ASN A 107 12.98 -1.99 -10.04
N LEU A 108 12.48 -2.95 -10.83
CA LEU A 108 13.02 -4.32 -10.93
C LEU A 108 14.30 -4.40 -11.76
N VAL A 109 14.63 -3.33 -12.48
CA VAL A 109 15.88 -3.21 -13.24
C VAL A 109 16.43 -1.81 -12.93
N LYS A 110 16.77 -1.56 -11.66
CA LYS A 110 17.62 -0.40 -11.34
C LYS A 110 18.96 -0.64 -12.04
N ASP A 111 19.30 0.21 -13.00
CA ASP A 111 20.51 0.11 -13.80
C ASP A 111 21.73 -0.06 -12.85
N GLY A 112 22.35 -1.24 -12.89
CA GLY A 112 23.55 -1.56 -12.11
C GLY A 112 23.38 -2.54 -10.93
N VAL A 113 22.16 -2.82 -10.45
CA VAL A 113 21.94 -3.79 -9.34
C VAL A 113 21.43 -5.13 -9.89
N LYS A 114 22.16 -6.22 -9.65
CA LYS A 114 21.69 -7.58 -10.01
C LYS A 114 20.42 -7.90 -9.22
N THR A 115 19.30 -8.04 -9.90
CA THR A 115 18.03 -8.35 -9.24
C THR A 115 17.89 -9.84 -8.96
N HIS A 116 17.62 -10.15 -7.68
CA HIS A 116 17.39 -11.52 -7.23
C HIS A 116 15.98 -11.98 -7.64
N TRP A 117 15.84 -12.46 -8.88
CA TRP A 117 14.55 -12.88 -9.45
C TRP A 117 13.83 -13.96 -8.63
N ARG A 118 14.55 -14.85 -7.95
CA ARG A 118 13.95 -15.85 -7.04
C ARG A 118 13.23 -15.18 -5.86
N GLN A 119 13.86 -14.18 -5.24
CA GLN A 119 13.26 -13.43 -4.14
C GLN A 119 12.07 -12.60 -4.63
N GLN A 120 12.20 -11.94 -5.78
CA GLN A 120 11.10 -11.20 -6.40
C GLN A 120 9.90 -12.09 -6.76
N TYR A 121 10.15 -13.31 -7.25
CA TYR A 121 9.11 -14.30 -7.49
C TYR A 121 8.42 -14.70 -6.18
N ARG A 122 9.19 -15.04 -5.14
CA ARG A 122 8.66 -15.42 -3.83
C ARG A 122 7.81 -14.29 -3.24
N LEU A 123 8.32 -13.07 -3.25
CA LEU A 123 7.61 -11.88 -2.78
C LEU A 123 6.27 -11.72 -3.51
N ARG A 124 6.27 -11.63 -4.86
CA ARG A 124 5.01 -11.51 -5.63
C ARG A 124 4.07 -12.69 -5.42
N HIS A 125 4.60 -13.90 -5.24
CA HIS A 125 3.79 -15.08 -4.94
C HIS A 125 3.11 -14.96 -3.57
N ASN A 126 3.87 -14.60 -2.54
CA ASN A 126 3.40 -14.37 -1.19
C ASN A 126 2.30 -13.30 -1.16
N TRP A 127 2.51 -12.18 -1.85
CA TRP A 127 1.49 -11.14 -2.04
C TRP A 127 0.23 -11.66 -2.74
N SER A 128 0.37 -12.50 -3.77
CA SER A 128 -0.78 -13.06 -4.49
C SER A 128 -1.57 -14.11 -3.70
N GLN A 129 -0.94 -14.73 -2.69
CA GLN A 129 -1.56 -15.73 -1.82
C GLN A 129 -1.94 -15.16 -0.44
N GLY A 130 -1.48 -13.94 -0.12
CA GLY A 130 -1.66 -13.33 1.19
C GLY A 130 -0.82 -14.00 2.29
N GLN A 131 0.22 -14.74 1.94
CA GLN A 131 1.07 -15.43 2.90
C GLN A 131 2.16 -14.49 3.41
N CYS A 132 2.26 -14.34 4.72
CA CYS A 132 3.27 -13.48 5.34
C CYS A 132 3.75 -14.05 6.68
N ALA A 133 4.90 -13.59 7.14
CA ALA A 133 5.33 -13.70 8.52
C ALA A 133 4.75 -12.51 9.32
N ILE A 134 4.15 -12.79 10.47
CA ILE A 134 3.57 -11.75 11.34
C ILE A 134 4.52 -11.50 12.50
N SER A 135 4.66 -10.24 12.87
CA SER A 135 5.44 -9.80 14.01
C SER A 135 4.85 -8.55 14.63
N GLU A 136 5.19 -8.31 15.88
CA GLU A 136 4.66 -7.20 16.66
C GLU A 136 5.80 -6.35 17.22
N ILE A 137 5.72 -5.04 17.02
CA ILE A 137 6.57 -4.03 17.65
C ILE A 137 5.69 -3.28 18.64
N VAL A 138 5.96 -3.41 19.94
CA VAL A 138 5.25 -2.62 20.96
C VAL A 138 5.78 -1.20 20.89
N VAL A 139 4.88 -0.24 20.62
CA VAL A 139 5.27 1.16 20.39
C VAL A 139 4.91 2.02 21.58
N ALA A 140 3.75 1.83 22.22
CA ALA A 140 3.41 2.58 23.41
C ALA A 140 2.73 1.68 24.44
N ASP A 141 3.19 1.76 25.68
CA ASP A 141 2.60 1.02 26.81
C ASP A 141 1.25 1.60 27.24
N ARG A 142 0.97 2.86 26.89
CA ARG A 142 -0.30 3.54 27.13
C ARG A 142 -0.78 4.21 25.84
N CYS A 143 -2.10 4.32 25.68
CA CYS A 143 -2.71 5.06 24.58
C CYS A 143 -2.46 6.56 24.81
N PRO A 144 -1.66 7.23 23.97
CA PRO A 144 -1.47 8.66 24.12
C PRO A 144 -2.70 9.43 23.61
N ASP A 145 -2.93 10.58 24.21
CA ASP A 145 -3.88 11.59 23.73
C ASP A 145 -3.05 12.80 23.28
N PRO A 146 -3.03 13.19 21.98
CA PRO A 146 -3.67 12.56 20.82
C PRO A 146 -3.01 11.21 20.44
N PRO A 147 -3.71 10.38 19.65
CA PRO A 147 -3.24 9.03 19.37
C PRO A 147 -2.02 9.01 18.46
N LEU A 148 -1.24 7.94 18.60
CA LEU A 148 -0.01 7.68 17.87
C LEU A 148 -0.21 7.84 16.36
N LEU A 149 0.57 8.75 15.79
CA LEU A 149 0.69 8.90 14.35
C LEU A 149 1.72 7.92 13.85
N VAL A 150 1.44 7.27 12.74
CA VAL A 150 2.36 6.31 12.13
C VAL A 150 2.43 6.60 10.64
N MET A 151 3.63 6.55 10.05
CA MET A 151 3.86 6.66 8.61
C MET A 151 4.96 5.70 8.21
N MET A 152 5.01 5.33 6.94
CA MET A 152 6.03 4.43 6.40
C MET A 152 6.62 5.03 5.13
N SER A 153 7.94 5.06 5.04
CA SER A 153 8.67 5.43 3.81
C SER A 153 9.90 4.53 3.67
N SER A 154 10.19 4.08 2.45
CA SER A 154 11.45 3.42 2.10
C SER A 154 11.96 2.35 3.09
N SER A 155 11.09 1.48 3.60
CA SER A 155 11.39 0.43 4.59
C SER A 155 11.71 0.92 6.03
N THR A 156 11.47 2.19 6.31
CA THR A 156 11.52 2.82 7.63
C THR A 156 10.09 3.11 8.12
N VAL A 157 9.84 2.82 9.39
CA VAL A 157 8.56 3.09 10.05
C VAL A 157 8.76 4.27 10.97
N PHE A 158 7.93 5.30 10.83
CA PHE A 158 7.93 6.47 11.69
C PHE A 158 6.71 6.43 12.58
N ALA A 159 6.89 6.68 13.87
CA ALA A 159 5.76 6.92 14.76
C ALA A 159 6.02 8.14 15.66
N ALA A 160 5.00 8.98 15.81
CA ALA A 160 5.05 10.20 16.59
C ALA A 160 3.98 10.19 17.68
N ASP A 161 4.40 10.50 18.89
CA ASP A 161 3.63 10.49 20.12
C ASP A 161 4.01 11.72 20.97
N CYS A 162 3.08 12.27 21.76
CA CYS A 162 3.36 13.32 22.73
C CYS A 162 4.28 12.85 23.87
N VAL A 163 4.22 11.57 24.26
CA VAL A 163 5.02 11.04 25.38
C VAL A 163 6.42 10.61 24.92
N ASN A 164 6.47 9.75 23.90
CA ASN A 164 7.72 9.14 23.43
C ASN A 164 8.41 9.92 22.32
N GLY A 165 7.79 10.99 21.83
CA GLY A 165 8.28 11.80 20.72
C GLY A 165 8.21 11.08 19.38
N LEU A 166 9.08 11.50 18.45
CA LEU A 166 9.23 10.92 17.12
C LEU A 166 10.26 9.79 17.14
N ARG A 167 9.86 8.63 16.61
CA ARG A 167 10.66 7.39 16.55
C ARG A 167 10.71 6.83 15.14
N ALA A 168 11.85 6.25 14.79
CA ALA A 168 12.04 5.52 13.55
C ALA A 168 12.48 4.08 13.82
N TRP A 169 11.90 3.11 13.12
CA TRP A 169 12.31 1.70 13.14
C TRP A 169 12.68 1.22 11.73
N SER A 170 13.65 0.32 11.64
CA SER A 170 13.96 -0.38 10.39
C SER A 170 13.03 -1.57 10.20
N SER A 171 12.39 -1.73 9.06
CA SER A 171 11.57 -2.93 8.79
C SER A 171 12.39 -4.17 8.41
N LYS A 172 13.68 -4.01 8.01
CA LYS A 172 14.51 -5.09 7.44
C LYS A 172 15.46 -5.78 8.44
N ASN A 173 16.04 -5.02 9.37
CA ASN A 173 17.09 -5.52 10.28
C ASN A 173 16.54 -5.62 11.70
N GLU A 174 16.18 -6.83 12.13
CA GLU A 174 15.71 -7.18 13.50
C GLU A 174 14.70 -6.23 14.15
N ARG A 175 14.08 -5.37 13.35
CA ARG A 175 13.15 -4.31 13.78
C ARG A 175 13.76 -3.36 14.80
N GLU A 176 15.05 -3.07 14.63
CA GLU A 176 15.79 -2.15 15.50
C GLU A 176 15.24 -0.72 15.44
N LEU A 177 15.20 -0.09 16.61
CA LEU A 177 14.95 1.34 16.75
C LEU A 177 16.16 2.10 16.18
N LEU A 178 15.92 2.86 15.11
CA LEU A 178 16.95 3.65 14.43
C LEU A 178 17.21 4.96 15.14
N ALA A 179 16.17 5.69 15.54
CA ALA A 179 16.33 7.00 16.15
C ALA A 179 15.11 7.35 17.01
N THR A 180 15.34 8.17 18.02
CA THR A 180 14.30 8.80 18.84
C THR A 180 14.62 10.28 18.99
N THR A 181 13.61 11.14 18.94
CA THR A 181 13.75 12.56 19.33
C THR A 181 12.49 13.04 20.03
N SER A 182 12.66 13.94 21.00
CA SER A 182 11.53 14.54 21.71
C SER A 182 10.87 15.62 20.86
N LEU A 183 9.54 15.76 20.99
CA LEU A 183 8.75 16.80 20.34
C LEU A 183 8.60 18.07 21.22
N ALA A 184 9.16 18.06 22.43
CA ALA A 184 9.13 19.22 23.32
C ALA A 184 9.99 20.37 22.78
N THR A 185 9.51 21.60 22.91
CA THR A 185 10.28 22.80 22.59
C THR A 185 11.29 23.06 23.70
N THR A 186 12.53 23.42 23.36
CA THR A 186 13.62 23.64 24.34
C THR A 186 13.33 24.71 25.39
N ASP A 187 12.36 25.59 25.12
CA ASP A 187 12.13 26.81 25.90
C ASP A 187 10.90 26.73 26.81
N LYS A 188 10.04 25.70 26.66
CA LYS A 188 8.85 25.48 27.50
C LYS A 188 8.63 23.97 27.66
N ASP A 189 8.48 23.51 28.89
CA ASP A 189 8.16 22.12 29.25
C ASP A 189 6.73 21.69 28.83
N ASP A 190 6.12 22.43 27.90
CA ASP A 190 4.80 22.16 27.34
C ASP A 190 4.94 21.08 26.26
N GLN A 191 4.29 19.94 26.49
CA GLN A 191 4.23 18.85 25.52
C GLN A 191 3.40 19.29 24.30
N ARG A 192 4.03 19.31 23.13
CA ARG A 192 3.32 19.54 21.86
C ARG A 192 2.60 18.26 21.43
N LEU A 193 1.31 18.40 21.10
CA LEU A 193 0.43 17.30 20.74
C LEU A 193 0.42 17.09 19.22
N PRO A 194 1.03 16.01 18.68
CA PRO A 194 1.08 15.79 17.24
C PRO A 194 -0.27 15.28 16.71
N ILE A 195 -0.81 15.90 15.65
CA ILE A 195 -2.09 15.50 15.02
C ILE A 195 -1.90 14.92 13.63
N SER A 196 -0.95 15.45 12.87
CA SER A 196 -0.74 15.05 11.48
C SER A 196 0.75 14.84 11.20
N MET A 197 1.04 13.93 10.28
CA MET A 197 2.41 13.59 9.90
C MET A 197 2.46 13.32 8.40
N ALA A 198 3.51 13.81 7.75
CA ALA A 198 3.81 13.54 6.35
C ALA A 198 5.29 13.16 6.22
N VAL A 199 5.60 12.28 5.26
CA VAL A 199 6.97 11.88 4.95
C VAL A 199 7.21 12.18 3.49
N ASP A 200 8.41 12.65 3.16
CA ASP A 200 8.79 12.82 1.76
C ASP A 200 8.89 11.44 1.09
N THR A 201 8.10 11.26 0.04
CA THR A 201 8.12 10.05 -0.79
C THR A 201 8.89 10.25 -2.10
N SER A 202 9.47 11.45 -2.32
CA SER A 202 10.34 11.66 -3.47
C SER A 202 11.63 10.86 -3.28
N GLU A 203 11.99 10.06 -4.29
CA GLU A 203 13.30 9.36 -4.33
C GLU A 203 14.39 10.40 -4.64
N THR A 204 14.62 11.33 -3.72
CA THR A 204 15.75 12.26 -3.81
C THR A 204 17.01 11.56 -3.32
N THR A 205 18.14 11.89 -3.96
CA THR A 205 19.49 11.39 -3.59
C THR A 205 20.00 12.01 -2.30
N GLU A 206 19.15 12.74 -1.58
CA GLU A 206 19.50 13.41 -0.33
C GLU A 206 19.77 12.36 0.75
N PRO A 207 20.76 12.57 1.62
CA PRO A 207 21.10 11.63 2.68
C PRO A 207 20.07 11.59 3.82
N TYR A 208 19.02 12.41 3.74
CA TYR A 208 18.00 12.59 4.78
C TYR A 208 16.62 12.14 4.30
N GLU A 209 15.96 11.30 5.11
CA GLU A 209 14.52 11.06 4.96
C GLU A 209 13.78 12.16 5.74
N MET A 210 13.12 13.06 5.01
CA MET A 210 12.45 14.23 5.58
C MET A 210 11.04 13.90 6.06
N ILE A 211 10.73 14.31 7.29
CA ILE A 211 9.46 14.05 7.97
C ILE A 211 8.93 15.37 8.49
N THR A 212 7.65 15.65 8.27
CA THR A 212 6.97 16.81 8.81
C THR A 212 5.90 16.37 9.80
N VAL A 213 5.87 16.99 10.97
CA VAL A 213 4.87 16.77 12.02
C VAL A 213 4.11 18.07 12.25
N GLY A 214 2.78 18.00 12.27
CA GLY A 214 1.89 19.12 12.56
C GLY A 214 1.20 18.93 13.90
N PHE A 215 1.02 20.03 14.63
CA PHE A 215 0.58 20.01 16.02
C PHE A 215 -0.80 20.68 16.21
N THR A 216 -1.37 20.52 17.40
CA THR A 216 -2.65 21.14 17.82
C THR A 216 -2.61 22.66 17.86
N ASP A 217 -1.45 23.25 18.14
CA ASP A 217 -1.24 24.70 18.27
C ASP A 217 -1.06 25.40 16.91
N GLY A 218 -1.20 24.67 15.80
CA GLY A 218 -0.98 25.20 14.46
C GLY A 218 0.50 25.33 14.08
N SER A 219 1.43 24.88 14.94
CA SER A 219 2.85 24.75 14.58
C SER A 219 3.09 23.50 13.74
N PHE A 220 4.21 23.49 13.03
CA PHE A 220 4.74 22.29 12.39
C PHE A 220 6.26 22.29 12.47
N SER A 221 6.84 21.09 12.57
CA SER A 221 8.29 20.91 12.58
C SER A 221 8.70 19.92 11.50
N ILE A 222 9.86 20.15 10.89
CA ILE A 222 10.47 19.29 9.89
C ILE A 222 11.72 18.66 10.48
N TYR A 223 11.78 17.33 10.44
CA TYR A 223 12.88 16.51 10.92
C TYR A 223 13.52 15.78 9.74
N GLY A 224 14.86 15.74 9.70
CA GLY A 224 15.63 14.92 8.79
C GLY A 224 16.14 13.68 9.53
N LEU A 225 15.77 12.48 9.09
CA LEU A 225 16.39 11.25 9.59
C LEU A 225 17.69 10.99 8.83
N ARG A 226 18.82 10.99 9.54
CA ARG A 226 20.10 10.56 9.00
C ARG A 226 20.38 9.11 9.35
N ARG A 227 20.19 8.23 8.36
CA ARG A 227 20.31 6.77 8.58
C ARG A 227 21.70 6.33 9.04
N ALA A 228 22.76 7.00 8.57
CA ALA A 228 24.14 6.66 8.91
C ALA A 228 24.48 6.89 10.40
N PHE A 229 23.85 7.90 11.03
CA PHE A 229 24.11 8.28 12.41
C PHE A 229 22.96 7.93 13.35
N GLN A 230 21.89 7.30 12.86
CA GLN A 230 20.79 6.84 13.70
C GLN A 230 20.21 7.99 14.56
N ARG A 231 20.08 9.18 13.95
CA ARG A 231 19.65 10.40 14.63
C ARG A 231 18.70 11.23 13.78
N PHE A 232 17.82 11.95 14.47
CA PHE A 232 17.00 12.99 13.89
C PHE A 232 17.67 14.35 14.07
N GLU A 233 17.67 15.14 13.00
CA GLU A 233 18.06 16.54 13.01
C GLU A 233 16.81 17.40 12.77
N ILE A 234 16.67 18.48 13.54
CA ILE A 234 15.58 19.43 13.33
C ILE A 234 16.00 20.35 12.20
N MET A 235 15.29 20.26 11.08
CA MET A 235 15.58 21.02 9.87
C MET A 235 14.87 22.37 9.90
N PHE A 236 13.66 22.41 10.47
CA PHE A 236 12.87 23.63 10.62
C PHE A 236 11.82 23.47 11.73
N ASP A 237 11.56 24.53 12.49
CA ASP A 237 10.45 24.59 13.45
C ASP A 237 9.63 25.87 13.23
N HIS A 238 8.37 25.71 12.85
CA HIS A 238 7.46 26.83 12.62
C HIS A 238 6.81 27.24 13.94
N PRO A 239 6.71 28.54 14.26
CA PRO A 239 6.01 28.98 15.47
C PRO A 239 4.51 28.62 15.45
N ALA A 240 3.89 28.55 16.61
CA ALA A 240 2.45 28.34 16.74
C ALA A 240 1.64 29.38 15.94
N SER A 241 0.58 28.92 15.28
CA SER A 241 -0.26 29.76 14.41
C SER A 241 -1.64 29.95 15.03
N THR A 242 -2.23 31.13 14.84
CA THR A 242 -3.61 31.41 15.26
C THR A 242 -4.67 30.75 14.36
N ASN A 243 -4.26 30.08 13.27
CA ASN A 243 -5.16 29.47 12.28
C ASN A 243 -5.72 28.09 12.69
N GLY A 244 -5.44 27.65 13.92
CA GLY A 244 -5.95 26.40 14.48
C GLY A 244 -5.07 25.18 14.20
N ALA A 245 -5.54 24.02 14.66
CA ALA A 245 -4.85 22.73 14.59
C ALA A 245 -4.60 22.26 13.15
N ILE A 246 -3.44 21.67 12.88
CA ILE A 246 -3.11 21.12 11.55
C ILE A 246 -3.69 19.71 11.41
N SER A 247 -4.75 19.58 10.61
CA SER A 247 -5.51 18.35 10.43
C SER A 247 -4.92 17.41 9.38
N ALA A 248 -4.33 17.95 8.30
CA ALA A 248 -3.69 17.16 7.26
C ALA A 248 -2.44 17.86 6.72
N LEU A 249 -1.45 17.05 6.33
CA LEU A 249 -0.17 17.49 5.80
C LEU A 249 0.19 16.67 4.56
N ALA A 250 0.88 17.29 3.62
CA ALA A 250 1.63 16.60 2.59
C ALA A 250 2.94 17.35 2.36
N TYR A 251 4.04 16.62 2.21
CA TYR A 251 5.37 17.18 2.01
C TYR A 251 6.01 16.52 0.80
N ALA A 252 6.60 17.33 -0.07
CA ALA A 252 7.44 16.89 -1.17
C ALA A 252 8.46 17.99 -1.40
N SER A 253 9.72 17.76 -0.97
CA SER A 253 10.74 18.80 -0.99
C SER A 253 10.84 19.48 -2.37
N PRO A 254 10.84 20.83 -2.45
CA PRO A 254 10.85 21.82 -1.36
C PRO A 254 9.46 22.38 -0.97
N TYR A 255 8.37 21.71 -1.31
CA TYR A 255 7.01 22.19 -1.09
C TYR A 255 6.35 21.52 0.12
N LEU A 256 5.64 22.31 0.93
CA LEU A 256 4.82 21.82 2.03
C LEU A 256 3.39 22.29 1.86
N LEU A 257 2.46 21.35 1.99
CA LEU A 257 1.03 21.61 1.98
C LEU A 257 0.47 21.30 3.36
N THR A 258 -0.21 22.28 3.94
CA THR A 258 -0.87 22.15 5.24
C THR A 258 -2.36 22.44 5.11
N MET A 259 -3.17 21.73 5.87
CA MET A 259 -4.60 21.98 6.02
C MET A 259 -4.94 22.06 7.51
N THR A 260 -5.59 23.15 7.92
CA THR A 260 -6.05 23.31 9.30
C THR A 260 -7.42 22.65 9.51
N GLU A 261 -7.87 22.58 10.77
CA GLU A 261 -9.22 22.12 11.12
C GLU A 261 -10.32 23.00 10.50
N ASP A 262 -10.08 24.32 10.39
CA ASP A 262 -10.98 25.30 9.77
C ASP A 262 -10.97 25.30 8.22
N HIS A 263 -10.42 24.23 7.63
CA HIS A 263 -10.31 24.04 6.18
C HIS A 263 -9.54 25.16 5.46
N LEU A 264 -8.55 25.73 6.14
CA LEU A 264 -7.57 26.64 5.54
C LEU A 264 -6.39 25.83 5.03
N LEU A 265 -6.20 25.87 3.71
CA LEU A 265 -5.08 25.25 3.03
C LEU A 265 -3.97 26.30 2.83
N SER A 266 -2.79 26.02 3.37
CA SER A 266 -1.61 26.87 3.16
C SER A 266 -0.54 26.12 2.39
N VAL A 267 -0.04 26.74 1.32
CA VAL A 267 1.05 26.22 0.48
C VAL A 267 2.33 26.98 0.79
N TYR A 268 3.34 26.25 1.26
CA TYR A 268 4.65 26.79 1.61
C TYR A 268 5.73 26.28 0.64
N VAL A 269 6.73 27.13 0.41
CA VAL A 269 7.96 26.78 -0.33
C VAL A 269 9.16 27.07 0.55
N PHE A 270 10.08 26.12 0.62
CA PHE A 270 11.39 26.31 1.21
C PHE A 270 12.38 26.69 0.12
N GLU A 271 13.02 27.84 0.25
CA GLU A 271 14.16 28.17 -0.61
C GLU A 271 15.36 27.32 -0.16
N GLN A 272 16.07 26.73 -1.13
CA GLN A 272 17.30 26.01 -0.84
C GLN A 272 18.41 27.04 -0.61
N SER A 273 18.99 27.07 0.59
CA SER A 273 20.16 27.89 0.85
C SER A 273 21.32 27.43 -0.04
N PRO A 274 22.09 28.36 -0.65
CA PRO A 274 23.29 28.02 -1.39
C PRO A 274 24.43 27.54 -0.46
N ASP A 275 24.32 27.83 0.83
CA ASP A 275 25.23 27.35 1.85
C ASP A 275 24.74 25.97 2.36
N ASP A 276 25.69 25.04 2.52
CA ASP A 276 25.55 23.66 3.01
C ASP A 276 25.05 23.57 4.48
N SER A 277 24.40 24.62 4.99
CA SER A 277 23.74 24.62 6.28
C SER A 277 22.54 23.67 6.23
N PHE A 278 22.59 22.65 7.07
CA PHE A 278 21.54 21.63 7.20
C PHE A 278 20.18 22.18 7.69
N ALA A 279 20.06 23.45 8.05
CA ALA A 279 18.81 24.06 8.47
C ALA A 279 18.09 24.71 7.28
N LEU A 280 16.79 24.46 7.13
CA LEU A 280 15.99 25.09 6.08
C LEU A 280 15.74 26.56 6.41
N GLU A 281 15.79 27.40 5.38
CA GLU A 281 15.37 28.80 5.49
C GLU A 281 13.87 28.91 5.81
N PRO A 282 13.42 30.02 6.42
CA PRO A 282 12.01 30.22 6.72
C PRO A 282 11.16 30.12 5.45
N PRO A 283 10.08 29.33 5.46
CA PRO A 283 9.31 29.08 4.25
C PRO A 283 8.55 30.32 3.81
N GLN A 284 8.50 30.51 2.49
CA GLN A 284 7.60 31.49 1.88
C GLN A 284 6.20 30.89 1.74
N LEU A 285 5.20 31.58 2.30
CA LEU A 285 3.78 31.26 2.06
C LEU A 285 3.41 31.74 0.64
N LEU A 286 3.13 30.80 -0.26
CA LEU A 286 2.69 31.13 -1.62
C LEU A 286 1.20 31.47 -1.66
N TYR A 287 0.38 30.60 -1.08
CA TYR A 287 -1.08 30.70 -1.16
C TYR A 287 -1.72 30.25 0.14
N SER A 288 -2.80 30.93 0.51
CA SER A 288 -3.70 30.55 1.58
C SER A 288 -5.13 30.51 1.00
N LEU A 289 -5.73 29.33 0.99
CA LEU A 289 -6.99 29.04 0.33
C LEU A 289 -7.97 28.43 1.34
N ARG A 290 -9.15 29.02 1.49
CA ARG A 290 -10.17 28.50 2.41
C ARG A 290 -11.29 27.81 1.66
N SER A 291 -11.61 26.58 2.06
CA SER A 291 -12.73 25.83 1.49
C SER A 291 -13.91 25.77 2.48
N HIS A 292 -15.14 25.75 1.95
CA HIS A 292 -16.39 25.68 2.74
C HIS A 292 -17.21 24.42 2.45
N SER A 293 -16.69 23.53 1.59
CA SER A 293 -17.40 22.33 1.11
C SER A 293 -16.60 21.04 1.25
N ALA A 294 -15.39 21.11 1.80
CA ALA A 294 -14.56 19.94 2.07
C ALA A 294 -14.90 19.39 3.45
N TRP A 295 -15.54 18.23 3.49
CA TRP A 295 -15.83 17.52 4.74
C TRP A 295 -14.80 16.42 4.97
N PRO A 296 -14.39 16.16 6.23
CA PRO A 296 -13.50 15.04 6.54
C PRO A 296 -14.20 13.70 6.27
N PRO A 297 -13.48 12.64 5.87
CA PRO A 297 -12.02 12.56 5.73
C PRO A 297 -11.49 13.41 4.56
N VAL A 298 -10.23 13.86 4.66
CA VAL A 298 -9.48 14.60 3.63
C VAL A 298 -8.15 13.88 3.43
N SER A 299 -7.67 13.79 2.19
CA SER A 299 -6.33 13.29 1.86
C SER A 299 -5.64 14.29 0.95
N LEU A 300 -4.42 14.67 1.36
CA LEU A 300 -3.56 15.58 0.63
C LEU A 300 -2.49 14.77 -0.09
N SER A 301 -2.15 15.19 -1.30
CA SER A 301 -1.00 14.66 -2.02
C SER A 301 -0.29 15.76 -2.79
N LEU A 302 1.03 15.62 -2.88
CA LEU A 302 1.91 16.53 -3.57
C LEU A 302 2.67 15.76 -4.62
N ARG A 303 2.70 16.28 -5.85
CA ARG A 303 3.46 15.72 -6.94
C ARG A 303 4.26 16.81 -7.61
N THR A 304 5.57 16.64 -7.68
CA THR A 304 6.45 17.51 -8.42
C THR A 304 6.73 16.90 -9.79
N THR A 305 6.67 17.72 -10.83
CA THR A 305 7.13 17.38 -12.18
C THR A 305 8.27 18.33 -12.53
N THR A 306 8.97 18.10 -13.64
CA THR A 306 10.08 18.96 -14.08
C THR A 306 9.67 20.40 -14.43
N THR A 307 8.38 20.65 -14.64
CA THR A 307 7.86 21.93 -15.13
C THR A 307 6.88 22.59 -14.18
N SER A 308 6.24 21.81 -13.31
CA SER A 308 5.20 22.28 -12.41
C SER A 308 5.07 21.39 -11.19
N MET A 309 4.59 21.96 -10.10
CA MET A 309 4.13 21.24 -8.93
C MET A 309 2.60 21.13 -8.98
N THR A 310 2.07 19.96 -8.65
CA THR A 310 0.63 19.71 -8.57
C THR A 310 0.27 19.29 -7.15
N ALA A 311 -0.42 20.15 -6.43
CA ALA A 311 -1.05 19.85 -5.15
C ALA A 311 -2.46 19.33 -5.42
N ALA A 312 -2.82 18.21 -4.81
CA ALA A 312 -4.13 17.60 -4.99
C ALA A 312 -4.78 17.29 -3.65
N ILE A 313 -6.04 17.70 -3.53
CA ILE A 313 -6.85 17.64 -2.32
C ILE A 313 -8.04 16.76 -2.63
N ALA A 314 -8.08 15.58 -2.03
CA ALA A 314 -9.25 14.71 -2.08
C ALA A 314 -10.09 14.94 -0.82
N TYR A 315 -11.39 15.14 -0.99
CA TYR A 315 -12.30 15.41 0.11
C TYR A 315 -13.65 14.74 -0.11
N SER A 316 -14.40 14.54 0.99
CA SER A 316 -15.79 14.11 0.91
C SER A 316 -16.73 15.31 0.80
N LEU A 317 -17.83 15.15 0.07
CA LEU A 317 -18.89 16.14 -0.06
C LEU A 317 -20.26 15.53 0.17
N LEU A 318 -21.17 16.33 0.69
CA LEU A 318 -22.57 15.96 0.88
C LEU A 318 -23.38 16.26 -0.39
N THR A 319 -24.20 15.29 -0.81
CA THR A 319 -25.14 15.44 -1.94
C THR A 319 -26.57 15.54 -1.44
N TYR A 320 -27.39 16.31 -2.14
CA TYR A 320 -28.80 16.46 -1.81
C TYR A 320 -29.54 15.16 -2.14
N LEU A 321 -30.23 14.57 -1.16
CA LEU A 321 -31.01 13.32 -1.27
C LEU A 321 -30.21 12.03 -1.54
N SER A 322 -28.96 12.09 -2.00
CA SER A 322 -28.16 10.93 -2.42
C SER A 322 -26.98 10.56 -1.52
N GLY A 323 -26.81 11.18 -0.35
CA GLY A 323 -25.78 10.79 0.62
C GLY A 323 -24.41 11.43 0.36
N TRP A 324 -23.32 10.66 0.46
CA TRP A 324 -21.95 11.16 0.38
C TRP A 324 -21.30 10.84 -0.96
N THR A 325 -20.59 11.83 -1.52
CA THR A 325 -19.72 11.65 -2.70
C THR A 325 -18.33 12.20 -2.43
N VAL A 326 -17.44 12.08 -3.42
CA VAL A 326 -16.03 12.40 -3.30
C VAL A 326 -15.64 13.38 -4.39
N GLY A 327 -14.85 14.38 -4.02
CA GLY A 327 -14.30 15.39 -4.90
C GLY A 327 -12.77 15.39 -4.84
N VAL A 328 -12.15 15.79 -5.94
CA VAL A 328 -10.71 16.07 -6.01
C VAL A 328 -10.53 17.45 -6.59
N GLN A 329 -9.74 18.27 -5.92
CA GLN A 329 -9.28 19.57 -6.41
C GLN A 329 -7.78 19.51 -6.65
N GLU A 330 -7.33 19.90 -7.84
CA GLU A 330 -5.92 20.02 -8.18
C GLU A 330 -5.54 21.50 -8.34
N LEU A 331 -4.41 21.88 -7.77
CA LEU A 331 -3.76 23.17 -7.90
C LEU A 331 -2.41 22.94 -8.58
N ARG A 332 -2.23 23.54 -9.75
CA ARG A 332 -0.97 23.48 -10.52
C ARG A 332 -0.21 24.77 -10.33
N LEU A 333 0.97 24.66 -9.78
CA LEU A 333 1.88 25.75 -9.46
C LEU A 333 3.12 25.66 -10.35
N SER A 334 3.60 26.79 -10.84
CA SER A 334 4.93 26.92 -11.44
C SER A 334 6.00 26.75 -10.37
N HIS A 335 7.21 26.35 -10.76
CA HIS A 335 8.34 26.33 -9.83
C HIS A 335 8.66 27.70 -9.24
N LYS A 336 8.28 28.78 -9.94
CA LYS A 336 8.38 30.16 -9.46
C LYS A 336 7.30 30.54 -8.43
N GLY A 337 6.39 29.62 -8.10
CA GLY A 337 5.29 29.86 -7.16
C GLY A 337 4.04 30.49 -7.78
N GLU A 338 3.96 30.66 -9.10
CA GLU A 338 2.75 31.18 -9.77
C GLU A 338 1.68 30.09 -9.93
N LEU A 339 0.43 30.38 -9.57
CA LEU A 339 -0.72 29.52 -9.82
C LEU A 339 -1.05 29.50 -11.31
N LEU A 340 -0.69 28.38 -11.96
CA LEU A 340 -1.01 28.14 -13.36
C LEU A 340 -2.49 27.80 -13.53
N GLU A 341 -3.02 26.92 -12.67
CA GLU A 341 -4.39 26.45 -12.82
C GLU A 341 -4.98 25.86 -11.53
N SER A 342 -6.30 26.01 -11.34
CA SER A 342 -7.07 25.30 -10.32
C SER A 342 -8.21 24.53 -10.99
N ARG A 343 -8.31 23.24 -10.69
CA ARG A 343 -9.29 22.33 -11.31
C ARG A 343 -10.01 21.55 -10.25
N LEU A 344 -11.28 21.25 -10.50
CA LEU A 344 -12.11 20.45 -9.60
C LEU A 344 -12.83 19.38 -10.41
N ALA A 345 -12.85 18.17 -9.88
CA ALA A 345 -13.65 17.08 -10.40
C ALA A 345 -14.41 16.42 -9.26
N THR A 346 -15.64 15.98 -9.54
CA THR A 346 -16.51 15.31 -8.58
C THR A 346 -16.96 13.99 -9.17
N ALA A 347 -17.03 12.95 -8.35
CA ALA A 347 -17.49 11.61 -8.78
C ALA A 347 -19.02 11.48 -8.88
N ALA A 348 -19.74 12.59 -8.71
CA ALA A 348 -21.19 12.68 -8.79
C ALA A 348 -21.66 12.31 -10.21
N ASP A 349 -22.61 11.37 -10.30
CA ASP A 349 -23.29 11.03 -11.54
C ASP A 349 -24.13 12.23 -12.01
N GLU A 350 -24.43 12.34 -13.30
CA GLU A 350 -25.11 13.48 -13.94
C GLU A 350 -26.50 13.79 -13.33
N HIS A 351 -27.02 12.89 -12.48
CA HIS A 351 -28.29 12.98 -11.76
C HIS A 351 -28.17 13.21 -10.25
N SER A 352 -26.95 13.33 -9.71
CA SER A 352 -26.73 13.61 -8.28
C SER A 352 -26.51 15.11 -8.05
N PHE A 353 -27.50 15.75 -7.45
CA PHE A 353 -27.48 17.18 -7.19
C PHE A 353 -26.53 17.49 -6.01
N THR A 354 -25.41 18.15 -6.28
CA THR A 354 -24.53 18.69 -5.23
C THR A 354 -25.07 20.05 -4.77
N LEU A 355 -24.92 20.40 -3.49
CA LEU A 355 -25.34 21.71 -2.96
C LEU A 355 -24.63 22.89 -3.65
N SER A 356 -23.44 22.66 -4.21
CA SER A 356 -22.66 23.64 -4.97
C SER A 356 -23.14 23.84 -6.41
N ALA A 357 -23.83 22.87 -7.02
CA ALA A 357 -24.38 22.99 -8.37
C ALA A 357 -25.56 23.99 -8.45
N HIS A 358 -26.23 24.28 -7.33
CA HIS A 358 -27.34 25.24 -7.30
C HIS A 358 -26.92 26.70 -7.55
N ARG A 359 -25.63 27.04 -7.53
CA ARG A 359 -25.19 28.42 -7.83
C ARG A 359 -25.01 28.71 -9.33
N PHE A 360 -25.02 27.69 -10.20
CA PHE A 360 -24.78 27.88 -11.64
C PHE A 360 -25.92 27.41 -12.55
N ALA A 361 -26.92 26.70 -12.03
CA ALA A 361 -28.09 26.27 -12.79
C ALA A 361 -29.29 27.24 -12.62
N SER A 362 -29.10 28.51 -12.97
CA SER A 362 -30.21 29.44 -13.22
C SER A 362 -30.24 29.82 -14.70
N SER A 363 -30.60 28.84 -15.53
CA SER A 363 -31.08 29.05 -16.89
C SER A 363 -32.25 28.09 -17.11
N PRO A 364 -33.51 28.57 -17.16
CA PRO A 364 -34.65 27.71 -17.43
C PRO A 364 -34.61 27.32 -18.91
N SER A 365 -34.19 26.09 -19.22
CA SER A 365 -34.44 25.53 -20.54
C SER A 365 -35.89 25.07 -20.60
N THR A 366 -36.70 25.84 -21.31
CA THR A 366 -38.07 25.49 -21.69
C THR A 366 -38.02 24.37 -22.71
N ARG A 367 -38.36 23.13 -22.33
CA ARG A 367 -38.79 22.10 -23.28
C ARG A 367 -39.66 21.02 -22.63
N THR A 368 -40.96 21.30 -22.71
CA THR A 368 -42.09 20.40 -22.97
C THR A 368 -41.93 18.89 -22.75
N SER A 369 -42.80 18.43 -21.85
CA SER A 369 -43.31 17.08 -21.63
C SER A 369 -43.63 16.30 -22.92
N SER A 370 -43.24 15.02 -22.96
CA SER A 370 -43.90 13.99 -23.79
C SER A 370 -44.20 12.76 -22.92
N PRO A 371 -45.41 12.15 -23.00
CA PRO A 371 -45.78 11.00 -22.21
C PRO A 371 -45.79 9.73 -23.08
N PHE A 372 -44.83 8.83 -22.90
CA PHE A 372 -44.93 7.45 -23.39
C PHE A 372 -44.33 6.51 -22.34
N PRO A 373 -45.14 5.63 -21.70
CA PRO A 373 -44.65 4.60 -20.81
C PRO A 373 -44.30 3.37 -21.64
N GLY A 374 -43.02 3.00 -21.69
CA GLY A 374 -42.58 1.88 -22.51
C GLY A 374 -41.16 1.43 -22.18
N ILE A 375 -41.10 0.32 -21.44
CA ILE A 375 -39.92 -0.54 -21.23
C ILE A 375 -38.88 0.08 -20.29
N ASP A 376 -39.04 -0.23 -19.00
CA ASP A 376 -38.00 -0.14 -18.00
C ASP A 376 -36.81 -1.01 -18.43
N ARG A 377 -35.93 -0.43 -19.24
CA ARG A 377 -34.52 -0.81 -19.25
C ARG A 377 -34.01 -0.42 -17.87
N GLU A 378 -34.03 -1.40 -16.98
CA GLU A 378 -33.31 -1.42 -15.72
C GLU A 378 -31.92 -0.84 -15.95
N ALA A 379 -31.77 0.46 -15.65
CA ALA A 379 -30.49 1.14 -15.72
C ALA A 379 -29.63 0.45 -14.68
N SER A 380 -28.67 -0.34 -15.16
CA SER A 380 -27.72 -1.06 -14.32
C SER A 380 -27.21 -0.10 -13.26
N LEU A 381 -27.49 -0.42 -11.99
CA LEU A 381 -27.03 0.27 -10.79
C LEU A 381 -25.49 0.36 -10.77
N SER A 382 -24.92 1.28 -11.55
CA SER A 382 -23.50 1.58 -11.55
C SER A 382 -23.25 2.79 -10.66
N GLY A 383 -23.00 2.53 -9.38
CA GLY A 383 -22.38 3.50 -8.48
C GLY A 383 -23.34 4.45 -7.78
N SER A 384 -24.40 3.93 -7.13
CA SER A 384 -25.17 4.76 -6.20
C SER A 384 -24.23 5.28 -5.08
N PRO A 385 -24.17 6.59 -4.82
CA PRO A 385 -23.46 7.13 -3.68
C PRO A 385 -23.91 6.46 -2.38
N SER A 386 -22.97 6.22 -1.47
CA SER A 386 -23.32 5.59 -0.20
C SER A 386 -24.04 6.60 0.70
N PRO A 387 -25.10 6.19 1.41
CA PRO A 387 -25.83 7.10 2.29
C PRO A 387 -25.02 7.49 3.53
N SER A 388 -23.99 6.70 3.88
CA SER A 388 -23.19 6.86 5.08
C SER A 388 -21.87 7.60 4.82
N LYS A 389 -21.46 8.43 5.78
CA LYS A 389 -20.18 9.14 5.76
C LYS A 389 -19.01 8.15 5.59
N PRO A 390 -18.05 8.41 4.69
CA PRO A 390 -16.84 7.60 4.58
C PRO A 390 -16.05 7.54 5.89
N THR A 391 -15.48 6.37 6.21
CA THR A 391 -14.67 6.18 7.42
C THR A 391 -13.24 6.66 7.23
N SER A 392 -12.67 6.44 6.05
CA SER A 392 -11.29 6.81 5.72
C SER A 392 -11.16 7.07 4.22
N MET A 393 -10.16 7.87 3.83
CA MET A 393 -9.82 8.07 2.42
C MET A 393 -8.30 8.13 2.24
N SER A 394 -7.83 7.61 1.12
CA SER A 394 -6.43 7.64 0.73
C SER A 394 -6.34 7.95 -0.76
N TYR A 395 -5.59 9.01 -1.09
CA TYR A 395 -5.35 9.42 -2.45
C TYR A 395 -3.88 9.30 -2.81
N SER A 396 -3.59 8.50 -3.82
CA SER A 396 -2.28 8.39 -4.43
C SER A 396 -2.47 8.27 -5.94
N HIS A 397 -2.13 9.32 -6.67
CA HIS A 397 -2.46 9.40 -8.09
C HIS A 397 -1.97 8.16 -8.86
N PRO A 398 -2.80 7.54 -9.71
CA PRO A 398 -4.15 7.95 -10.12
C PRO A 398 -5.31 7.37 -9.29
N TYR A 399 -5.03 6.68 -8.19
CA TYR A 399 -6.04 5.96 -7.41
C TYR A 399 -6.54 6.78 -6.23
N LEU A 400 -7.87 6.87 -6.13
CA LEU A 400 -8.57 7.42 -4.98
C LEU A 400 -9.40 6.32 -4.34
N LEU A 401 -8.99 5.90 -3.14
CA LEU A 401 -9.64 4.83 -2.40
C LEU A 401 -10.40 5.40 -1.21
N VAL A 402 -11.66 4.99 -1.09
CA VAL A 402 -12.56 5.45 -0.03
C VAL A 402 -13.12 4.24 0.71
N ALA A 403 -12.96 4.24 2.03
CA ALA A 403 -13.50 3.21 2.90
C ALA A 403 -14.87 3.63 3.44
N HIS A 404 -15.78 2.66 3.46
CA HIS A 404 -17.13 2.86 3.94
C HIS A 404 -17.40 2.02 5.19
N PRO A 405 -18.36 2.44 6.04
CA PRO A 405 -18.78 1.65 7.20
C PRO A 405 -19.55 0.40 6.81
N ASP A 406 -19.96 0.26 5.55
CA ASP A 406 -20.79 -0.81 5.02
C ASP A 406 -19.99 -2.02 4.50
N ASN A 407 -18.79 -2.27 5.03
CA ASN A 407 -17.85 -3.34 4.65
C ASN A 407 -17.26 -3.28 3.22
N THR A 408 -17.50 -2.19 2.49
CA THR A 408 -16.99 -2.04 1.13
C THR A 408 -15.96 -0.93 1.00
N LEU A 409 -15.17 -1.01 -0.07
CA LEU A 409 -14.32 0.09 -0.53
C LEU A 409 -14.87 0.62 -1.85
N SER A 410 -14.75 1.92 -2.08
CA SER A 410 -14.99 2.53 -3.39
C SER A 410 -13.67 3.00 -3.98
N LEU A 411 -13.35 2.50 -5.17
CA LEU A 411 -12.18 2.88 -5.92
C LEU A 411 -12.56 3.80 -7.09
N TYR A 412 -11.97 4.98 -7.09
CA TYR A 412 -12.10 5.97 -8.15
C TYR A 412 -10.75 6.13 -8.86
N LEU A 413 -10.77 6.25 -10.19
CA LEU A 413 -9.60 6.56 -10.99
C LEU A 413 -9.63 8.04 -11.37
N VAL A 414 -8.62 8.77 -10.91
CA VAL A 414 -8.44 10.19 -11.19
C VAL A 414 -7.53 10.32 -12.40
N LYS A 415 -8.07 10.85 -13.49
CA LYS A 415 -7.33 11.17 -14.71
C LYS A 415 -7.01 12.66 -14.68
N SER A 416 -5.75 12.98 -14.45
CA SER A 416 -5.20 14.33 -14.56
C SER A 416 -4.37 14.40 -15.84
N THR A 417 -4.80 15.22 -16.80
CA THR A 417 -4.05 15.50 -18.02
C THR A 417 -3.57 16.96 -18.00
N SER A 418 -2.79 17.37 -19.01
CA SER A 418 -2.37 18.76 -19.12
C SER A 418 -3.53 19.75 -19.25
N SER A 419 -4.73 19.32 -19.64
CA SER A 419 -5.90 20.18 -19.89
C SER A 419 -7.16 19.85 -19.09
N ALA A 420 -7.30 18.64 -18.55
CA ALA A 420 -8.53 18.22 -17.89
C ALA A 420 -8.26 17.38 -16.64
N LEU A 421 -9.17 17.50 -15.66
CA LEU A 421 -9.26 16.64 -14.50
C LEU A 421 -10.60 15.93 -14.54
N SER A 422 -10.60 14.60 -14.46
CA SER A 422 -11.83 13.81 -14.40
C SER A 422 -11.68 12.65 -13.41
N ILE A 423 -12.78 12.30 -12.76
CA ILE A 423 -12.87 11.16 -11.84
C ILE A 423 -13.78 10.12 -12.50
N SER A 424 -13.38 8.85 -12.48
CA SER A 424 -14.21 7.76 -13.00
C SER A 424 -15.45 7.51 -12.13
N SER A 425 -16.48 6.87 -12.68
CA SER A 425 -17.54 6.25 -11.90
C SER A 425 -16.94 5.29 -10.86
N GLY A 426 -17.25 5.49 -9.58
CA GLY A 426 -16.67 4.71 -8.48
C GLY A 426 -16.97 3.22 -8.59
N ASN A 427 -15.97 2.38 -8.39
CA ASN A 427 -16.13 0.93 -8.39
C ASN A 427 -16.13 0.40 -6.96
N ARG A 428 -17.23 -0.26 -6.57
CA ARG A 428 -17.34 -0.93 -5.29
C ARG A 428 -16.53 -2.22 -5.29
N LEU A 429 -15.59 -2.32 -4.36
CA LEU A 429 -14.80 -3.49 -4.07
C LEU A 429 -15.40 -4.20 -2.86
N TRP A 430 -15.62 -5.50 -3.01
CA TRP A 430 -16.23 -6.36 -2.00
C TRP A 430 -15.23 -7.38 -1.51
N GLY A 431 -15.24 -7.66 -0.22
CA GLY A 431 -14.36 -8.65 0.37
C GLY A 431 -14.43 -8.71 1.88
N HIS A 432 -14.48 -7.56 2.55
CA HIS A 432 -14.56 -7.54 4.01
C HIS A 432 -15.89 -8.05 4.51
N THR A 433 -15.84 -8.68 5.67
CA THR A 433 -17.01 -9.16 6.40
C THR A 433 -17.54 -8.12 7.39
N SER A 434 -16.74 -7.11 7.73
CA SER A 434 -17.06 -6.06 8.70
C SER A 434 -16.71 -4.66 8.18
N ALA A 435 -17.17 -3.61 8.88
CA ALA A 435 -16.88 -2.22 8.55
C ALA A 435 -15.37 -1.97 8.45
N ILE A 436 -14.94 -1.09 7.55
CA ILE A 436 -13.51 -0.84 7.30
C ILE A 436 -13.04 0.34 8.15
N SER A 437 -12.01 0.13 8.96
CA SER A 437 -11.43 1.18 9.83
C SER A 437 -10.46 2.07 9.09
N GLY A 438 -9.64 1.48 8.20
CA GLY A 438 -8.74 2.26 7.36
C GLY A 438 -8.28 1.52 6.11
N ALA A 439 -7.91 2.31 5.12
CA ALA A 439 -7.42 1.83 3.84
C ALA A 439 -6.35 2.78 3.30
N HIS A 440 -5.30 2.19 2.72
CA HIS A 440 -4.20 2.94 2.13
C HIS A 440 -3.98 2.44 0.70
N VAL A 441 -3.78 3.37 -0.23
CA VAL A 441 -3.46 3.06 -1.62
C VAL A 441 -2.07 3.59 -1.96
N GLY A 442 -1.27 2.74 -2.61
CA GLY A 442 0.06 3.10 -3.08
C GLY A 442 0.05 3.43 -4.57
N MET A 443 1.08 4.14 -5.02
CA MET A 443 1.24 4.58 -6.42
C MET A 443 1.26 3.42 -7.43
N ARG A 444 1.55 2.20 -6.97
CA ARG A 444 1.80 1.00 -7.79
C ARG A 444 0.56 0.15 -8.05
N GLY A 445 -0.64 0.70 -7.83
CA GLY A 445 -1.89 -0.04 -8.01
C GLY A 445 -2.06 -1.18 -7.01
N LYS A 446 -1.47 -1.06 -5.81
CA LYS A 446 -1.78 -1.92 -4.67
C LYS A 446 -2.52 -1.11 -3.62
N ALA A 447 -3.42 -1.77 -2.92
CA ALA A 447 -4.05 -1.18 -1.75
C ALA A 447 -4.12 -2.21 -0.63
N VAL A 448 -4.18 -1.70 0.59
CA VAL A 448 -4.34 -2.50 1.79
C VAL A 448 -5.45 -1.89 2.62
N SER A 449 -6.25 -2.75 3.24
CA SER A 449 -7.39 -2.33 4.04
C SER A 449 -7.56 -3.22 5.26
N VAL A 450 -7.99 -2.61 6.36
CA VAL A 450 -8.18 -3.28 7.65
C VAL A 450 -9.62 -3.10 8.11
N SER A 451 -10.18 -4.19 8.59
CA SER A 451 -11.48 -4.24 9.26
C SER A 451 -11.48 -3.47 10.58
N ARG A 452 -12.66 -3.06 11.04
CA ARG A 452 -12.84 -2.37 12.33
C ARG A 452 -12.60 -3.30 13.52
N VAL A 453 -12.95 -4.58 13.35
CA VAL A 453 -12.70 -5.63 14.34
C VAL A 453 -11.21 -6.03 14.35
N GLY A 454 -10.47 -5.73 13.27
CA GLY A 454 -9.03 -5.99 13.18
C GLY A 454 -8.66 -7.44 12.91
N ASP A 455 -9.64 -8.30 12.69
CA ASP A 455 -9.49 -9.73 12.39
C ASP A 455 -9.17 -9.99 10.90
N GLU A 456 -9.44 -9.01 10.06
CA GLU A 456 -9.35 -9.10 8.61
C GLU A 456 -8.49 -7.97 8.02
N LEU A 457 -7.32 -8.36 7.52
CA LEU A 457 -6.44 -7.55 6.66
C LEU A 457 -6.54 -8.09 5.23
N ARG A 458 -6.80 -7.20 4.27
CA ARG A 458 -6.86 -7.56 2.84
C ARG A 458 -5.91 -6.72 2.01
N VAL A 459 -5.24 -7.39 1.08
CA VAL A 459 -4.45 -6.77 0.01
C VAL A 459 -5.26 -6.80 -1.28
N TRP A 460 -5.24 -5.69 -2.01
CA TRP A 460 -5.92 -5.51 -3.29
C TRP A 460 -4.91 -5.25 -4.39
N ASP A 461 -5.03 -5.96 -5.51
CA ASP A 461 -4.27 -5.71 -6.73
C ASP A 461 -5.15 -4.90 -7.68
N LEU A 462 -5.01 -3.57 -7.67
CA LEU A 462 -5.78 -2.62 -8.47
C LEU A 462 -5.26 -2.48 -9.91
N GLU A 463 -4.12 -3.11 -10.21
CA GLU A 463 -3.46 -3.08 -11.51
C GLU A 463 -4.30 -3.77 -12.61
N GLY A 464 -4.30 -3.18 -13.82
CA GLY A 464 -4.93 -3.78 -15.02
C GLY A 464 -6.21 -3.11 -15.52
N GLY A 465 -6.58 -1.96 -14.97
CA GLY A 465 -7.63 -1.10 -15.49
C GLY A 465 -9.04 -1.66 -15.26
N ILE A 466 -9.87 -0.87 -14.56
CA ILE A 466 -11.25 -1.24 -14.23
C ILE A 466 -12.20 -1.07 -15.44
N ALA A 467 -11.68 -0.51 -16.53
CA ALA A 467 -12.37 -0.41 -17.82
C ALA A 467 -12.54 -1.76 -18.53
N SER A 468 -11.73 -2.77 -18.19
CA SER A 468 -11.89 -4.11 -18.74
C SER A 468 -13.08 -4.83 -18.10
N SER A 469 -14.00 -5.33 -18.93
CA SER A 469 -15.16 -6.12 -18.49
C SER A 469 -14.80 -7.32 -17.62
N VAL A 470 -13.59 -7.86 -17.77
CA VAL A 470 -13.03 -8.96 -16.97
C VAL A 470 -12.73 -8.53 -15.54
N ASN A 471 -12.21 -7.31 -15.33
CA ASN A 471 -11.91 -6.80 -14.00
C ASN A 471 -13.18 -6.39 -13.24
N ARG A 472 -14.23 -5.92 -13.92
CA ARG A 472 -15.56 -5.72 -13.29
C ARG A 472 -16.13 -7.02 -12.74
N ARG A 473 -15.97 -8.14 -13.46
CA ARG A 473 -16.39 -9.47 -12.99
C ARG A 473 -15.57 -9.92 -11.77
N ARG A 474 -14.25 -9.73 -11.77
CA ARG A 474 -13.39 -10.05 -10.62
C ARG A 474 -13.69 -9.20 -9.39
N SER A 475 -13.91 -7.90 -9.57
CA SER A 475 -14.31 -6.98 -8.49
C SER A 475 -15.64 -7.41 -7.84
N ARG A 476 -16.59 -7.86 -8.66
CA ARG A 476 -17.89 -8.35 -8.18
C ARG A 476 -17.79 -9.73 -7.50
N ASN A 477 -16.84 -10.57 -7.92
CA ASN A 477 -16.63 -11.89 -7.35
C ASN A 477 -15.69 -11.90 -6.14
N GLY A 478 -15.09 -10.76 -5.75
CA GLY A 478 -14.13 -10.67 -4.64
C GLY A 478 -12.71 -11.16 -4.95
N ASP A 479 -12.46 -11.67 -6.17
CA ASP A 479 -11.17 -12.19 -6.66
C ASP A 479 -10.04 -11.14 -6.76
N MET A 480 -10.36 -9.86 -6.53
CA MET A 480 -9.39 -8.75 -6.52
C MET A 480 -8.72 -8.58 -5.16
N SER A 481 -9.21 -9.27 -4.13
CA SER A 481 -8.70 -9.20 -2.77
C SER A 481 -8.16 -10.52 -2.30
N VAL A 482 -7.10 -10.44 -1.52
CA VAL A 482 -6.52 -11.60 -0.84
C VAL A 482 -6.47 -11.30 0.64
N ARG A 483 -7.08 -12.18 1.45
CA ARG A 483 -7.00 -12.11 2.91
C ARG A 483 -5.60 -12.52 3.34
N VAL A 484 -4.96 -11.66 4.13
CA VAL A 484 -3.64 -11.94 4.67
C VAL A 484 -3.77 -13.01 5.75
N GLN A 485 -2.95 -14.05 5.64
CA GLN A 485 -2.91 -15.16 6.57
C GLN A 485 -1.46 -15.35 7.05
N PRO A 486 -1.25 -15.55 8.36
CA PRO A 486 0.06 -15.96 8.84
C PRO A 486 0.44 -17.27 8.17
N SER A 487 1.67 -17.33 7.66
CA SER A 487 2.23 -18.59 7.21
C SER A 487 2.22 -19.57 8.39
N LYS A 488 1.50 -20.69 8.24
CA LYS A 488 1.62 -21.81 9.18
C LYS A 488 3.08 -22.25 9.14
N ALA A 489 3.80 -22.09 10.24
CA ALA A 489 5.07 -22.77 10.41
C ALA A 489 4.81 -24.24 10.07
N VAL A 490 5.56 -24.76 9.10
CA VAL A 490 5.44 -26.15 8.68
C VAL A 490 5.75 -26.99 9.91
N ASP A 491 4.73 -27.66 10.46
CA ASP A 491 4.89 -28.73 11.45
C ASP A 491 5.83 -29.77 10.85
N GLY A 492 7.10 -29.68 11.21
CA GLY A 492 8.09 -30.71 10.99
C GLY A 492 7.82 -31.83 11.97
N LEU A 493 7.53 -33.02 11.41
CA LEU A 493 7.63 -34.38 11.95
C LEU A 493 7.84 -34.51 13.48
N GLY A 494 6.88 -35.19 14.11
CA GLY A 494 6.82 -35.37 15.55
C GLY A 494 7.98 -36.11 16.20
N GLU A 495 8.23 -35.70 17.44
CA GLU A 495 8.68 -36.54 18.55
C GLU A 495 7.80 -36.20 19.77
N PRO A 496 7.37 -37.19 20.57
CA PRO A 496 6.72 -36.92 21.85
C PRO A 496 7.80 -36.94 22.94
N GLU A 497 8.13 -35.80 23.54
CA GLU A 497 8.83 -35.80 24.81
C GLU A 497 8.18 -34.86 25.83
N ASP A 498 7.81 -35.48 26.95
CA ASP A 498 7.33 -34.90 28.19
C ASP A 498 8.42 -34.01 28.83
N SER A 499 8.15 -32.71 28.98
CA SER A 499 8.67 -31.91 30.10
C SER A 499 7.86 -30.62 30.29
N PRO A 500 7.54 -30.21 31.54
CA PRO A 500 6.81 -28.98 31.80
C PRO A 500 7.82 -27.83 31.91
N GLN A 501 8.25 -27.30 30.78
CA GLN A 501 8.91 -26.00 30.72
C GLN A 501 8.00 -25.06 29.95
N HIS A 502 7.64 -23.94 30.60
CA HIS A 502 6.78 -22.88 30.07
C HIS A 502 7.07 -22.59 28.59
N PRO A 503 6.11 -22.81 27.67
CA PRO A 503 6.28 -22.46 26.27
C PRO A 503 6.00 -20.96 26.12
N SER A 504 7.02 -20.13 26.33
CA SER A 504 7.05 -18.74 25.88
C SER A 504 7.19 -18.71 24.35
N GLY A 505 6.07 -18.82 23.64
CA GLY A 505 6.04 -18.78 22.18
C GLY A 505 4.65 -18.53 21.63
N LEU A 506 4.61 -17.79 20.52
CA LEU A 506 3.48 -17.25 19.71
C LEU A 506 2.19 -18.09 19.62
N ARG A 507 2.21 -19.38 19.95
CA ARG A 507 1.03 -20.24 20.02
C ARG A 507 0.09 -19.88 21.18
N PHE A 508 0.62 -19.47 22.33
CA PHE A 508 -0.22 -19.03 23.46
C PHE A 508 -0.91 -17.68 23.17
N ALA A 509 -0.26 -16.80 22.39
CA ALA A 509 -0.84 -15.53 21.92
C ALA A 509 -1.89 -15.71 20.81
N LEU A 510 -1.96 -16.90 20.18
CA LEU A 510 -2.96 -17.27 19.17
C LEU A 510 -4.11 -18.10 19.78
N GLU A 511 -3.87 -18.84 20.87
CA GLU A 511 -4.87 -19.65 21.59
C GLU A 511 -5.61 -18.87 22.70
N GLN A 512 -4.99 -17.83 23.30
CA GLN A 512 -5.77 -16.76 23.90
C GLN A 512 -6.45 -16.02 22.76
N GLY A 513 -7.73 -16.29 22.56
CA GLY A 513 -8.53 -15.74 21.47
C GLY A 513 -8.16 -14.29 21.21
N LEU A 514 -7.84 -14.00 19.95
CA LEU A 514 -7.59 -12.65 19.42
C LEU A 514 -8.61 -11.69 20.04
N ASP A 515 -8.18 -11.01 21.10
CA ASP A 515 -9.06 -10.22 21.95
C ASP A 515 -9.73 -9.17 21.05
N ASP A 516 -11.06 -9.09 21.14
CA ASP A 516 -12.00 -8.28 20.35
C ASP A 516 -11.83 -6.77 20.62
N SER A 517 -10.58 -6.31 20.72
CA SER A 517 -10.21 -4.96 21.09
C SER A 517 -10.19 -4.07 19.85
N ALA A 518 -11.20 -3.19 19.79
CA ALA A 518 -11.45 -2.24 18.72
C ALA A 518 -10.17 -1.58 18.19
N VAL A 519 -9.90 -1.75 16.89
CA VAL A 519 -8.88 -0.99 16.17
C VAL A 519 -9.36 0.45 16.11
N SER A 520 -8.98 1.26 17.09
CA SER A 520 -9.59 2.58 17.30
C SER A 520 -9.21 3.60 16.22
N ARG A 521 -8.15 3.39 15.41
CA ARG A 521 -7.81 4.31 14.30
C ARG A 521 -7.24 3.71 13.00
N GLY A 522 -7.32 2.40 12.80
CA GLY A 522 -7.20 1.75 11.48
C GLY A 522 -6.03 2.17 10.59
N TRP A 523 -4.95 2.73 11.15
CA TRP A 523 -3.85 3.21 10.30
C TRP A 523 -3.14 2.02 9.68
N VAL A 524 -2.93 2.12 8.37
CA VAL A 524 -2.29 1.10 7.56
C VAL A 524 -1.27 1.78 6.67
N GLY A 525 -0.03 1.33 6.74
CA GLY A 525 1.02 1.65 5.79
C GLY A 525 1.54 0.38 5.13
N PHE A 526 2.07 0.50 3.92
CA PHE A 526 2.72 -0.64 3.28
C PHE A 526 3.80 -0.18 2.32
N ASP A 527 4.80 -1.03 2.15
CA ASP A 527 5.83 -0.92 1.13
C ASP A 527 5.79 -2.17 0.21
N GLU A 528 6.82 -2.40 -0.60
CA GLU A 528 6.90 -3.59 -1.47
C GLU A 528 7.01 -4.91 -0.71
N GLN A 529 7.53 -4.89 0.51
CA GLN A 529 7.96 -6.06 1.28
C GLN A 529 7.07 -6.33 2.49
N ASN A 530 6.54 -5.27 3.08
CA ASN A 530 5.93 -5.24 4.40
C ASN A 530 4.62 -4.46 4.38
N VAL A 531 3.65 -4.93 5.16
CA VAL A 531 2.44 -4.20 5.52
C VAL A 531 2.48 -3.95 7.02
N ILE A 532 2.12 -2.75 7.45
CA ILE A 532 2.11 -2.36 8.86
C ILE A 532 0.73 -1.88 9.25
N VAL A 533 0.24 -2.39 10.37
CA VAL A 533 -1.06 -2.02 10.92
C VAL A 533 -0.87 -1.59 12.37
N LEU A 534 -1.45 -0.44 12.72
CA LEU A 534 -1.54 -0.02 14.11
C LEU A 534 -2.68 -0.75 14.80
N ARG A 535 -2.35 -1.52 15.85
CA ARG A 535 -3.32 -2.22 16.70
C ARG A 535 -3.27 -1.68 18.12
N GLN A 536 -4.45 -1.51 18.72
CA GLN A 536 -4.60 -1.24 20.13
C GLN A 536 -5.04 -2.54 20.82
N LYS A 537 -4.35 -2.93 21.89
CA LYS A 537 -4.76 -4.05 22.74
C LYS A 537 -5.77 -3.57 23.80
N SER A 538 -6.52 -4.51 24.36
CA SER A 538 -7.50 -4.28 25.43
C SER A 538 -6.91 -3.58 26.66
N GLU A 539 -5.62 -3.79 26.94
CA GLU A 539 -4.86 -3.14 28.03
C GLU A 539 -4.49 -1.68 27.75
N GLY A 540 -4.88 -1.13 26.59
CA GLY A 540 -4.54 0.23 26.17
C GLY A 540 -3.14 0.37 25.54
N THR A 541 -2.33 -0.70 25.55
CA THR A 541 -1.04 -0.74 24.85
C THR A 541 -1.25 -0.67 23.34
N GLN A 542 -0.43 0.10 22.64
CA GLN A 542 -0.43 0.20 21.19
C GLN A 542 0.78 -0.50 20.59
N ALA A 543 0.53 -1.32 19.58
CA ALA A 543 1.55 -2.08 18.89
C ALA A 543 1.39 -1.98 17.37
N LEU A 544 2.53 -1.95 16.69
CA LEU A 544 2.61 -2.04 15.23
C LEU A 544 2.78 -3.49 14.85
N VAL A 545 1.78 -4.03 14.17
CA VAL A 545 1.85 -5.38 13.60
C VAL A 545 2.46 -5.26 12.20
N VAL A 546 3.64 -5.85 12.02
CA VAL A 546 4.36 -5.89 10.75
C VAL A 546 4.17 -7.26 10.10
N TYR A 547 3.60 -7.25 8.91
CA TYR A 547 3.37 -8.39 8.03
C TYR A 547 4.44 -8.39 6.94
N ASP A 548 5.38 -9.32 7.02
CA ASP A 548 6.51 -9.45 6.09
C ASP A 548 6.21 -10.50 5.01
N PHE A 549 6.25 -10.09 3.75
CA PHE A 549 5.98 -10.93 2.58
C PHE A 549 7.25 -11.48 1.90
N THR A 550 8.44 -11.22 2.44
CA THR A 550 9.71 -11.60 1.81
C THR A 550 9.95 -13.09 1.71
#